data_AF-A0A7V6BD81-F1
#
_entry.id   AF-A0A7V6BD81-F1
#
_cell.length_a   1.000
_cell.length_b   1.000
_cell.length_c   1.000
_cell.angle_alpha   90.00
_cell.angle_beta   90.00
_cell.angle_gamma   90.00
#
_symmetry.space_group_name_H-M   'P 1'
#
loop_
_entity.id
_entity.type
_entity.pdbx_description
1 polymer ?
#
loop_
_entity_poly.entity_id
_entity_poly.type
_entity_poly.pdbx_seq_one_letter_code
_entity_poly.pdbx_strand_id
1 'polypeptide(L)'
;VQRFCTLMHELRARPKGHVAYMREAWENPNDNSVRVTFDKLVKFEPEFGTDLSTAMRRPIFTFGKETILELKFTNKFPIWFLELVRTFNLQRSGAAKYADGVTTWGVEKLIMESQMVPISVKNSRSFIDFKLGDQ
;
A
#
# COMPACT_ATOMS: atom_id res chain seq x y z
N VAL A 1 -2.34 8.91 -16.35
CA VAL A 1 -1.56 7.72 -16.78
C VAL A 1 -0.23 8.10 -17.41
N GLN A 2 -0.18 9.01 -18.40
CA GLN A 2 1.05 9.38 -19.11
C GLN A 2 2.23 9.80 -18.20
N ARG A 3 2.00 10.69 -17.22
CA ARG A 3 3.02 11.11 -16.23
C ARG A 3 3.58 9.93 -15.42
N PHE A 4 2.73 8.97 -15.05
CA PHE A 4 3.15 7.77 -14.31
C PHE A 4 4.06 6.90 -15.17
N CYS A 5 3.69 6.65 -16.43
CA CYS A 5 4.52 5.87 -17.36
C CYS A 5 5.87 6.55 -17.61
N THR A 6 5.88 7.86 -17.83
CA THR A 6 7.12 8.65 -17.98
C THR A 6 8.04 8.45 -16.79
N LEU A 7 7.55 8.68 -15.56
CA LEU A 7 8.35 8.50 -14.35
C LEU A 7 8.81 7.05 -14.15
N MET A 8 7.95 6.08 -14.44
CA MET A 8 8.29 4.66 -14.36
C MET A 8 9.44 4.30 -15.30
N HIS A 9 9.42 4.81 -16.54
CA HIS A 9 10.50 4.62 -17.50
C HIS A 9 11.79 5.35 -17.10
N GLU A 10 11.68 6.63 -16.72
CA GLU A 10 12.83 7.46 -16.31
C GLU A 10 13.55 6.88 -15.09
N LEU A 11 12.80 6.47 -14.07
CA LEU A 11 13.34 5.86 -12.85
C LEU A 11 13.69 4.38 -13.04
N ARG A 12 13.39 3.80 -14.22
CA ARG A 12 13.45 2.36 -14.48
C ARG A 12 12.75 1.57 -13.37
N ALA A 13 11.64 2.11 -12.86
CA ALA A 13 10.90 1.54 -11.76
C ALA A 13 10.33 0.18 -12.15
N ARG A 14 10.43 -0.78 -11.22
CA ARG A 14 9.92 -2.14 -11.36
C ARG A 14 9.23 -2.52 -10.05
N PRO A 15 8.31 -3.50 -10.07
CA PRO A 15 7.79 -4.08 -8.84
C PRO A 15 8.94 -4.51 -7.92
N LYS A 16 8.83 -4.19 -6.64
CA LYS A 16 9.81 -4.52 -5.60
C LYS A 16 9.20 -5.24 -4.41
N GLY A 17 7.90 -5.09 -4.20
CA GLY A 17 7.23 -5.64 -3.05
C GLY A 17 5.74 -5.44 -3.19
N HIS A 18 5.01 -6.38 -2.61
CA HIS A 18 3.57 -6.41 -2.54
C HIS A 18 3.16 -6.17 -1.08
N VAL A 19 2.33 -5.16 -0.88
CA VAL A 19 1.71 -4.85 0.42
C VAL A 19 0.24 -5.25 0.36
N ALA A 20 -0.21 -6.03 1.33
CA ALA A 20 -1.63 -6.40 1.49
C ALA A 20 -2.07 -6.18 2.93
N TYR A 21 -3.34 -5.85 3.14
CA TYR A 21 -3.92 -5.66 4.47
C TYR A 21 -5.44 -5.84 4.40
N MET A 22 -6.04 -6.13 5.55
CA MET A 22 -7.48 -6.15 5.71
C MET A 22 -7.94 -4.79 6.22
N ARG A 23 -8.74 -4.07 5.43
CA ARG A 23 -9.27 -2.76 5.79
C ARG A 23 -10.73 -2.85 6.21
N GLU A 24 -11.00 -2.30 7.37
CA GLU A 24 -12.34 -1.94 7.82
C GLU A 24 -12.46 -0.41 7.74
N ALA A 25 -13.47 0.10 7.03
CA ALA A 25 -13.63 1.52 6.78
C ALA A 25 -15.03 1.98 7.19
N TRP A 26 -15.07 3.09 7.94
CA TRP A 26 -16.28 3.76 8.39
C TRP A 26 -16.27 5.19 7.83
N GLU A 27 -17.24 5.47 6.98
CA GLU A 27 -17.45 6.77 6.34
C GLU A 27 -18.94 7.07 6.26
N ASN A 28 -19.29 8.36 6.22
CA ASN A 28 -20.66 8.76 5.95
C ASN A 28 -20.86 8.78 4.43
N PRO A 29 -21.82 8.01 3.87
CA PRO A 29 -22.06 7.96 2.42
C PRO A 29 -22.37 9.32 1.79
N ASN A 30 -22.91 10.25 2.58
CA ASN A 30 -23.36 11.56 2.12
C ASN A 30 -22.42 12.71 2.52
N ASP A 31 -21.36 12.42 3.28
CA ASP A 31 -20.47 13.43 3.83
C ASP A 31 -19.05 12.90 4.03
N ASN A 32 -18.07 13.54 3.37
CA ASN A 32 -16.65 13.20 3.51
C ASN A 32 -15.95 14.08 4.58
N SER A 33 -16.69 14.63 5.53
CA SER A 33 -16.14 15.43 6.62
C SER A 33 -15.24 14.63 7.54
N VAL A 34 -15.53 13.34 7.73
CA VAL A 34 -14.82 12.43 8.63
C VAL A 34 -14.77 11.01 8.07
N ARG A 35 -13.62 10.34 8.21
CA ARG A 35 -13.44 8.92 7.90
C ARG A 35 -12.57 8.25 8.95
N VAL A 36 -12.96 7.03 9.34
CA VAL A 36 -12.20 6.17 10.25
C VAL A 36 -11.86 4.87 9.53
N THR A 37 -10.60 4.46 9.56
CA THR A 37 -10.23 3.14 9.03
C THR A 37 -9.34 2.37 9.98
N PHE A 38 -9.54 1.05 10.02
CA PHE A 38 -8.67 0.10 10.71
C PHE A 38 -8.00 -0.79 9.67
N ASP A 39 -6.67 -0.71 9.59
CA ASP A 39 -5.88 -1.62 8.77
C ASP A 39 -5.29 -2.70 9.67
N LYS A 40 -5.72 -3.94 9.46
CA LYS A 40 -5.34 -5.15 10.20
C LYS A 40 -4.50 -6.06 9.30
N LEU A 41 -3.67 -6.90 9.93
CA LEU A 41 -2.90 -7.94 9.24
C LEU A 41 -2.09 -7.39 8.06
N VAL A 42 -1.38 -6.27 8.28
CA VAL A 42 -0.57 -5.65 7.24
C VAL A 42 0.62 -6.55 6.93
N LYS A 43 0.70 -6.93 5.66
CA LYS A 43 1.66 -7.88 5.11
C LYS A 43 2.56 -7.20 4.10
N PHE A 44 3.79 -7.68 4.03
CA PHE A 44 4.73 -7.37 2.98
C PHE A 44 5.36 -8.66 2.45
N GLU A 45 5.49 -8.77 1.14
CA GLU A 45 6.23 -9.86 0.47
C GLU A 45 6.99 -9.28 -0.73
N PRO A 46 8.26 -9.65 -0.97
CA PRO A 46 8.94 -9.30 -2.21
C PRO A 46 8.19 -9.88 -3.42
N GLU A 47 7.87 -9.01 -4.36
CA GLU A 47 7.26 -9.39 -5.63
C GLU A 47 7.92 -8.54 -6.72
N PHE A 48 8.47 -9.21 -7.72
CA PHE A 48 9.29 -8.61 -8.77
C PHE A 48 8.68 -8.80 -10.16
N GLY A 49 7.66 -9.66 -10.26
CA GLY A 49 6.84 -9.85 -11.44
C GLY A 49 5.74 -8.80 -11.56
N THR A 50 5.03 -8.87 -12.69
CA THR A 50 3.90 -7.99 -13.01
C THR A 50 2.55 -8.69 -12.85
N ASP A 51 2.53 -9.84 -12.19
CA ASP A 51 1.28 -10.57 -11.96
C ASP A 51 0.46 -9.85 -10.89
N LEU A 52 -0.76 -9.48 -11.25
CA LEU A 52 -1.68 -8.76 -10.36
C LEU A 52 -2.48 -9.79 -9.56
N SER A 53 -1.80 -10.42 -8.60
CA SER A 53 -2.39 -11.42 -7.71
C SER A 53 -2.43 -10.90 -6.27
N THR A 54 -3.45 -11.31 -5.52
CA THR A 54 -3.55 -11.07 -4.07
C THR A 54 -2.88 -12.18 -3.25
N ALA A 55 -2.47 -13.28 -3.91
CA ALA A 55 -1.81 -14.38 -3.24
C ALA A 55 -0.41 -13.95 -2.76
N MET A 56 -0.07 -14.38 -1.54
CA MET A 56 1.27 -14.23 -0.96
C MET A 56 1.72 -15.60 -0.45
N ARG A 57 2.99 -15.96 -0.68
CA ARG A 57 3.52 -17.29 -0.35
C ARG A 57 4.06 -17.36 1.07
N ARG A 58 4.91 -16.41 1.44
CA ARG A 58 5.61 -16.29 2.72
C ARG A 58 5.74 -14.80 3.13
N PRO A 59 4.61 -14.11 3.36
CA PRO A 59 4.65 -12.71 3.74
C PRO A 59 5.15 -12.54 5.17
N ILE A 60 5.75 -11.39 5.46
CA ILE A 60 5.97 -10.90 6.82
C ILE A 60 4.81 -10.01 7.25
N PHE A 61 4.57 -9.90 8.56
CA PHE A 61 3.60 -8.96 9.13
C PHE A 61 4.31 -7.69 9.58
N THR A 62 4.16 -6.60 8.81
CA THR A 62 4.90 -5.34 8.98
C THR A 62 4.74 -4.73 10.37
N PHE A 63 3.55 -4.82 10.96
CA PHE A 63 3.23 -4.28 12.28
C PHE A 63 2.82 -5.38 13.27
N GLY A 64 3.24 -6.63 13.02
CA GLY A 64 2.89 -7.77 13.86
C GLY A 64 1.37 -7.94 14.03
N LYS A 65 0.91 -7.85 15.29
CA LYS A 65 -0.52 -7.96 15.66
C LYS A 65 -1.21 -6.60 15.81
N GLU A 66 -0.51 -5.50 15.61
CA GLU A 66 -1.07 -4.16 15.78
C GLU A 66 -2.09 -3.83 14.68
N THR A 67 -3.03 -2.95 15.02
CA THR A 67 -4.02 -2.40 14.09
C THR A 67 -3.74 -0.92 13.88
N ILE A 68 -3.61 -0.51 12.62
CA ILE A 68 -3.39 0.90 12.30
C ILE A 68 -4.76 1.58 12.27
N LEU A 69 -4.99 2.51 13.19
CA LEU A 69 -6.13 3.42 13.15
C LEU A 69 -5.74 4.69 12.36
N GLU A 70 -6.48 4.97 11.28
CA GLU A 70 -6.39 6.24 10.56
C GLU A 70 -7.65 7.05 10.80
N LEU A 71 -7.48 8.26 11.32
CA LEU A 71 -8.53 9.25 11.53
C LEU A 71 -8.37 10.39 10.52
N LYS A 72 -9.30 10.51 9.58
CA LYS A 72 -9.30 11.55 8.54
C LYS A 72 -10.43 12.53 8.76
N PHE A 73 -10.14 13.81 8.55
CA PHE A 73 -11.09 14.91 8.67
C PHE A 73 -10.71 16.02 7.68
N THR A 74 -11.71 16.74 7.17
CA THR A 74 -11.49 17.80 6.16
C THR A 74 -11.36 19.19 6.79
N ASN A 75 -12.10 19.46 7.88
CA ASN A 75 -12.19 20.79 8.49
C ASN A 75 -11.56 20.79 9.89
N LYS A 76 -12.39 20.93 10.93
CA LYS A 76 -11.93 20.91 12.32
C LYS A 76 -11.80 19.47 12.79
N PHE A 77 -10.81 19.21 13.64
CA PHE A 77 -10.68 17.93 14.33
C PHE A 77 -11.92 17.70 15.22
N PRO A 78 -12.73 16.66 14.98
CA PRO A 78 -13.94 16.43 15.76
C PRO A 78 -13.62 16.14 17.23
N ILE A 79 -14.43 16.66 18.14
CA ILE A 79 -14.23 16.46 19.59
C ILE A 79 -14.26 14.96 19.95
N TRP A 80 -15.14 14.19 19.32
CA TRP A 80 -15.24 12.76 19.57
C TRP A 80 -13.99 11.96 19.12
N PHE A 81 -13.21 12.45 18.15
CA PHE A 81 -11.89 11.86 17.85
C PHE A 81 -10.93 12.05 19.01
N LEU A 82 -10.96 13.22 19.66
CA LEU A 82 -10.11 13.49 20.82
C LEU A 82 -10.48 12.57 21.99
N GLU A 83 -11.78 12.38 22.22
CA GLU A 83 -12.30 11.46 23.23
C GLU A 83 -11.90 10.02 22.93
N LEU A 84 -11.99 9.58 21.67
CA LEU A 84 -11.57 8.25 21.25
C LEU A 84 -10.07 8.03 21.51
N VAL A 85 -9.22 8.96 21.05
CA VAL A 85 -7.77 8.88 21.24
C VAL A 85 -7.41 8.82 22.73
N ARG A 86 -8.05 9.63 23.56
CA ARG A 86 -7.80 9.66 25.01
C ARG A 86 -8.31 8.41 25.72
N THR A 87 -9.54 7.98 25.43
CA THR A 87 -10.20 6.84 26.08
C THR A 87 -9.41 5.55 25.87
N PHE A 88 -8.90 5.33 24.65
CA PHE A 88 -8.12 4.14 24.32
C PHE A 88 -6.60 4.35 24.47
N ASN A 89 -6.17 5.49 25.01
CA ASN A 89 -4.76 5.87 25.18
C ASN A 89 -3.92 5.65 23.90
N LEU A 90 -4.49 6.03 22.75
CA LEU A 90 -3.88 5.75 21.45
C LEU A 90 -2.63 6.61 21.25
N GLN A 91 -1.56 5.95 20.81
CA GLN A 91 -0.31 6.62 20.48
C GLN A 91 -0.33 7.04 19.01
N ARG A 92 0.03 8.30 18.74
CA ARG A 92 0.17 8.78 17.36
C ARG A 92 1.51 8.31 16.80
N SER A 93 1.47 7.51 15.75
CA SER A 93 2.65 7.05 15.01
C SER A 93 2.43 7.17 13.49
N GLY A 94 3.53 7.19 12.73
CA GLY A 94 3.48 6.95 11.30
C GLY A 94 3.36 5.44 11.02
N ALA A 95 2.66 5.08 9.95
CA ALA A 95 2.54 3.70 9.50
C ALA A 95 2.68 3.62 7.97
N ALA A 96 3.90 3.81 7.49
CA ALA A 96 4.25 3.79 6.08
C ALA A 96 4.37 2.34 5.58
N LYS A 97 3.22 1.67 5.42
CA LYS A 97 3.10 0.22 5.12
C LYS A 97 4.15 -0.36 4.16
N TYR A 98 4.44 0.34 3.05
CA TYR A 98 5.46 -0.08 2.10
C TYR A 98 6.88 0.11 2.64
N ALA A 99 7.24 1.31 3.10
CA ALA A 99 8.58 1.61 3.60
C ALA A 99 8.92 0.79 4.86
N ASP A 100 7.96 0.66 5.78
CA ASP A 100 8.10 -0.18 6.97
C ASP A 100 8.18 -1.67 6.59
N GLY A 101 7.42 -2.10 5.57
CA GLY A 101 7.50 -3.46 5.04
C GLY A 101 8.87 -3.78 4.44
N VAL A 102 9.40 -2.88 3.61
CA VAL A 102 10.75 -2.98 3.04
C VAL A 102 11.82 -2.99 4.15
N THR A 103 11.68 -2.12 5.14
CA THR A 103 12.61 -2.03 6.27
C THR A 103 12.60 -3.32 7.10
N THR A 104 11.40 -3.84 7.39
CA THR A 104 11.22 -5.07 8.18
C THR A 104 11.71 -6.31 7.41
N TRP A 105 11.54 -6.35 6.09
CA TRP A 105 12.11 -7.43 5.25
C TRP A 105 13.64 -7.37 5.17
N GLY A 106 14.17 -6.15 5.16
CA GLY A 106 15.59 -5.84 4.96
C GLY A 106 15.86 -5.28 3.56
N VAL A 107 16.29 -4.03 3.50
CA VAL A 107 16.55 -3.30 2.24
C VAL A 107 17.59 -4.01 1.38
N GLU A 108 18.72 -4.40 1.96
CA GLU A 108 19.81 -5.07 1.25
C GLU A 108 19.37 -6.42 0.69
N LYS A 109 18.66 -7.20 1.50
CA LYS A 109 18.07 -8.49 1.10
C LYS A 109 17.13 -8.32 -0.08
N LEU A 110 16.25 -7.31 -0.04
CA LEU A 110 15.31 -7.01 -1.12
C LEU A 110 16.04 -6.63 -2.41
N ILE A 111 17.09 -5.81 -2.31
CA ILE A 111 17.91 -5.41 -3.47
C ILE A 111 18.55 -6.65 -4.10
N MET A 112 19.16 -7.52 -3.28
CA MET A 112 19.81 -8.75 -3.73
C MET A 112 18.80 -9.69 -4.42
N GLU A 113 17.66 -9.98 -3.79
CA GLU A 113 16.62 -10.84 -4.35
C GLU A 113 16.08 -10.29 -5.69
N SER A 114 15.97 -8.96 -5.81
CA SER A 114 15.48 -8.32 -7.04
C SER A 114 16.43 -8.44 -8.23
N GLN A 115 17.71 -8.72 -8.00
CA GLN A 115 18.71 -8.95 -9.05
C GLN A 115 18.75 -10.40 -9.51
N MET A 116 18.31 -11.33 -8.66
CA MET A 116 18.31 -12.77 -8.94
C MET A 116 17.15 -13.21 -9.83
N VAL A 117 16.09 -12.40 -9.94
CA VAL A 117 14.99 -12.66 -10.87
C VAL A 117 15.44 -12.23 -12.28
N PRO A 118 15.63 -13.17 -13.23
CA PRO A 118 15.97 -12.80 -14.59
C PRO A 118 14.90 -11.87 -15.14
N ILE A 119 15.33 -10.85 -15.90
CA ILE A 119 14.41 -9.99 -16.63
C ILE A 119 13.68 -10.89 -17.61
N SER A 120 12.50 -11.39 -17.24
CA SER A 120 11.58 -11.96 -18.21
C SER A 120 11.09 -10.77 -19.02
N VAL A 121 11.88 -10.37 -20.01
CA VAL A 121 11.36 -9.65 -21.16
C VAL A 121 10.45 -10.66 -21.82
N LYS A 122 9.18 -10.71 -21.38
CA LYS A 122 8.14 -11.24 -22.23
C LYS A 122 8.11 -10.29 -23.42
N ASN A 123 8.82 -10.70 -24.47
CA ASN A 123 8.84 -10.06 -25.75
C ASN A 123 7.45 -10.27 -26.36
N SER A 124 6.48 -9.47 -25.91
CA SER A 124 5.22 -9.30 -26.60
C SER A 124 5.10 -7.81 -26.91
N ARG A 125 5.42 -7.49 -28.16
CA ARG A 125 4.87 -6.34 -28.86
C ARG A 125 3.37 -6.26 -28.55
N SER A 126 2.97 -5.34 -27.68
CA SER A 126 1.68 -4.63 -27.68
C SER A 126 1.54 -3.89 -26.36
N PHE A 127 1.78 -2.59 -26.41
CA PHE A 127 1.07 -1.67 -25.54
C PHE A 127 -0.42 -1.94 -25.75
N ILE A 128 -1.12 -2.42 -24.73
CA ILE A 128 -2.58 -2.48 -24.74
C ILE A 128 -3.04 -1.07 -24.37
N ASP A 129 -3.38 -0.29 -25.40
CA ASP A 129 -4.10 0.97 -25.23
C ASP A 129 -5.49 0.68 -24.65
N PHE A 130 -5.80 1.24 -23.49
CA PHE A 130 -7.19 1.36 -23.05
C PHE A 130 -7.84 2.48 -23.87
N LYS A 131 -8.54 2.14 -24.95
CA LYS A 131 -9.56 3.03 -25.51
C LYS A 131 -10.71 3.11 -24.50
N LEU A 132 -10.94 4.28 -23.91
CA LEU A 132 -12.29 4.61 -23.43
C LEU A 132 -13.17 4.64 -24.69
N GLY A 133 -14.06 3.66 -24.80
CA GLY A 133 -15.22 3.79 -25.68
C GLY A 133 -16.22 4.68 -24.98
N ASP A 134 -16.59 5.78 -25.62
CA ASP A 134 -17.79 6.52 -25.28
C ASP A 134 -19.01 5.58 -25.41
N GLN A 135 -19.77 5.45 -24.34
CA GLN A 135 -21.21 5.20 -24.38
C GLN A 135 -21.90 6.21 -23.48
#